data_AF-A0A937ES21-F1
#
_entry.id   AF-A0A937ES21-F1
#
_cell.length_a   1.000
_cell.length_b   1.000
_cell.length_c   1.000
_cell.angle_alpha   90.00
_cell.angle_beta   90.00
_cell.angle_gamma   90.00
#
_symmetry.space_group_name_H-M   'P 1'
#
loop_
_entity.id
_entity.type
_entity.pdbx_description
1 polymer ?
#
loop_
_entity_poly.entity_id
_entity_poly.type
_entity_poly.pdbx_seq_one_letter_code
_entity_poly.pdbx_strand_id
1 'polypeptide(L)'
;MRSRRGIIAGLVTGVATIATVAGSVYALEGGREATAEDAPAGMVQVSSGGLCGGTLIHATWVLTAQHCIAGDSIARMTVRTGGLERDHGTALGVKATYTKPDADMALLELKGEAAAVPVPLAD
;
A
#
# COMPACT_ATOMS: atom_id res chain seq x y z
N MET A 1 62.29 -27.10 45.85
CA MET A 1 62.14 -26.03 44.84
C MET A 1 61.84 -26.63 43.48
N ARG A 2 60.59 -26.57 43.00
CA ARG A 2 60.21 -26.21 41.62
C ARG A 2 58.68 -26.21 41.49
N SER A 3 58.12 -25.07 41.85
CA SER A 3 56.81 -24.61 41.38
C SER A 3 56.87 -24.50 39.86
N ARG A 4 55.87 -25.03 39.14
CA ARG A 4 55.20 -24.38 38.00
C ARG A 4 53.80 -24.96 37.82
N ARG A 5 52.80 -24.30 38.43
CA ARG A 5 51.40 -24.40 38.01
C ARG A 5 51.24 -23.55 36.74
N GLY A 6 50.94 -24.18 35.61
CA GLY A 6 50.53 -23.48 34.39
C GLY A 6 49.03 -23.59 34.23
N ILE A 7 48.29 -22.52 34.54
CA ILE A 7 46.86 -22.41 34.21
C ILE A 7 46.80 -21.62 32.90
N ILE A 8 46.49 -22.29 31.79
CA ILE A 8 46.10 -21.63 30.56
C ILE A 8 44.59 -21.40 30.66
N ALA A 9 44.19 -20.21 31.08
CA ALA A 9 42.81 -19.77 30.99
C ALA A 9 42.54 -19.37 29.53
N GLY A 10 41.90 -20.26 28.77
CA GLY A 10 41.42 -19.97 27.43
C GLY A 10 40.29 -18.95 27.49
N LEU A 11 40.53 -17.74 26.97
CA LEU A 11 39.52 -16.71 26.82
C LEU A 11 38.58 -17.12 25.68
N VAL A 12 37.42 -17.67 26.02
CA VAL A 12 36.33 -17.89 25.06
C VAL A 12 35.74 -16.52 24.74
N THR A 13 36.16 -15.92 23.63
CA THR A 13 35.49 -14.73 23.07
C THR A 13 34.17 -15.16 22.46
N GLY A 14 33.12 -15.18 23.29
CA GLY A 14 31.75 -15.30 22.83
C GLY A 14 31.35 -14.01 22.12
N VAL A 15 31.32 -14.02 20.79
CA VAL A 15 30.68 -12.95 20.01
C VAL A 15 29.17 -13.12 20.18
N ALA A 16 28.57 -12.31 21.04
CA ALA A 16 27.11 -12.22 21.14
C ALA A 16 26.59 -11.56 19.87
N THR A 17 26.02 -12.34 18.95
CA THR A 17 25.28 -11.81 17.82
C THR A 17 23.96 -11.24 18.36
N ILE A 18 23.86 -9.92 18.39
CA ILE A 18 22.59 -9.25 18.60
C ILE A 18 21.76 -9.51 17.34
N ALA A 19 20.84 -10.47 17.41
CA ALA A 19 19.82 -10.64 16.40
C ALA A 19 18.93 -9.39 16.44
N THR A 20 19.14 -8.46 15.51
CA THR A 20 18.23 -7.36 15.28
C THR A 20 16.91 -7.94 14.78
N VAL A 21 15.91 -8.04 15.64
CA VAL A 21 14.53 -8.24 15.18
C VAL A 21 14.16 -6.94 14.48
N ALA A 22 14.21 -6.95 13.15
CA ALA A 22 13.64 -5.88 12.35
C ALA A 22 12.12 -5.91 12.59
N GLY A 23 11.65 -5.13 13.57
CA GLY A 23 10.23 -4.88 13.72
C GLY A 23 9.76 -4.17 12.47
N SER A 24 8.91 -4.82 11.69
CA SER A 24 8.21 -4.18 10.58
C SER A 24 7.48 -2.96 11.13
N VAL A 25 7.86 -1.76 10.69
CA VAL A 25 7.10 -0.54 10.99
C VAL A 25 5.83 -0.65 10.17
N TYR A 26 4.76 -1.19 10.74
CA TYR A 26 3.48 -1.31 10.07
C TYR A 26 2.90 0.08 9.84
N ALA A 27 2.51 0.39 8.60
CA ALA A 27 1.81 1.63 8.26
C ALA A 27 0.40 1.70 8.87
N LEU A 28 -0.13 0.55 9.32
CA LEU A 28 -1.37 0.40 10.06
C LEU A 28 -1.02 -0.10 11.46
N GLU A 29 -1.49 0.57 12.51
CA GLU A 29 -1.17 0.19 13.88
C GLU A 29 -1.74 -1.20 14.21
N GLY A 30 -0.85 -2.15 14.52
CA GLY A 30 -1.20 -3.57 14.71
C GLY A 30 -1.48 -4.36 13.44
N GLY A 31 -1.21 -3.80 12.26
CA GLY A 31 -1.38 -4.48 10.98
C GLY A 31 -0.29 -5.51 10.65
N ARG A 32 -0.43 -6.16 9.50
CA ARG A 32 0.60 -6.97 8.85
C ARG A 32 0.60 -6.71 7.35
N GLU A 33 1.66 -7.13 6.68
CA GLU A 33 1.69 -7.11 5.21
C GLU A 33 0.51 -7.92 4.65
N ALA A 34 -0.18 -7.34 3.67
CA ALA A 34 -1.30 -7.98 3.00
C ALA A 34 -0.79 -8.91 1.90
N THR A 35 -1.36 -10.10 1.84
CA THR A 35 -1.16 -11.05 0.73
C THR A 35 -2.19 -10.80 -0.36
N ALA A 36 -2.04 -11.47 -1.50
CA ALA A 36 -3.02 -11.37 -2.60
C ALA A 36 -4.41 -11.87 -2.15
N GLU A 37 -4.44 -12.79 -1.19
CA GLU A 37 -5.64 -13.36 -0.60
C GLU A 37 -6.33 -12.40 0.39
N ASP A 38 -5.59 -11.48 1.00
CA ASP A 38 -6.13 -10.47 1.92
C ASP A 38 -6.71 -9.26 1.17
N ALA A 39 -6.22 -9.01 -0.05
CA ALA A 39 -6.52 -7.81 -0.81
C ALA A 39 -7.90 -7.88 -1.49
N PRO A 40 -8.79 -6.89 -1.28
CA PRO A 40 -10.02 -6.80 -2.04
C PRO A 40 -9.73 -6.69 -3.53
N ALA A 41 -10.41 -7.50 -4.35
CA ALA A 41 -10.14 -7.60 -5.78
C ALA A 41 -10.27 -6.27 -6.55
N GLY A 42 -11.09 -5.35 -6.04
CA GLY A 42 -11.30 -4.01 -6.60
C GLY A 42 -10.48 -2.91 -5.93
N MET A 43 -9.45 -3.22 -5.14
CA MET A 43 -8.61 -2.17 -4.56
C MET A 43 -7.85 -1.41 -5.65
N VAL A 44 -7.79 -0.08 -5.54
CA VAL A 44 -7.03 0.76 -6.46
C VAL A 44 -6.22 1.83 -5.72
N GLN A 45 -5.13 2.26 -6.34
CA GLN A 45 -4.36 3.41 -5.89
C GLN A 45 -4.72 4.63 -6.73
N VAL A 46 -5.12 5.73 -6.09
CA VAL A 46 -5.47 6.99 -6.74
C VAL A 46 -4.32 7.97 -6.51
N SER A 47 -3.68 8.41 -7.59
CA SER A 47 -2.63 9.42 -7.55
C SER A 47 -3.17 10.75 -8.08
N SER A 48 -3.19 11.76 -7.21
CA SER A 48 -3.79 13.09 -7.46
C SER A 48 -3.18 14.13 -6.52
N GLY A 49 -1.93 14.52 -6.75
CA GLY A 49 -1.17 15.43 -5.87
C GLY A 49 -0.71 14.79 -4.55
N GLY A 50 -1.33 13.68 -4.17
CA GLY A 50 -0.91 12.72 -3.16
C GLY A 50 -1.25 11.30 -3.59
N LEU A 51 -1.14 10.34 -2.66
CA LEU A 51 -1.55 8.95 -2.89
C LEU A 51 -2.72 8.61 -1.96
N CYS A 52 -3.81 8.16 -2.55
CA CYS A 52 -5.03 7.71 -1.88
C CYS A 52 -5.38 6.29 -2.31
N GLY A 53 -6.32 5.69 -1.58
CA GLY A 53 -7.02 4.48 -2.01
C GLY A 53 -8.29 4.79 -2.81
N GLY A 54 -8.87 3.76 -3.38
CA GLY A 54 -10.21 3.76 -3.95
C GLY A 54 -10.70 2.34 -4.17
N THR A 55 -11.92 2.23 -4.70
CA THR A 55 -12.55 0.96 -5.04
C THR A 55 -13.06 0.99 -6.47
N LEU A 56 -12.64 0.02 -7.28
CA LEU A 56 -13.21 -0.25 -8.59
C LEU A 56 -14.62 -0.83 -8.41
N ILE A 57 -15.64 -0.09 -8.80
CA ILE A 57 -17.06 -0.49 -8.68
C ILE A 57 -17.67 -0.86 -10.05
N HIS A 58 -16.97 -0.54 -11.13
CA HIS A 58 -17.24 -0.97 -12.51
C HIS A 58 -15.90 -1.01 -13.27
N ALA A 59 -15.83 -1.69 -14.41
CA ALA A 59 -14.62 -1.75 -15.24
C ALA A 59 -14.01 -0.37 -15.57
N THR A 60 -14.83 0.68 -15.58
CA THR A 60 -14.43 2.07 -15.88
C THR A 60 -14.75 3.07 -14.77
N TRP A 61 -15.24 2.62 -13.60
CA TRP A 61 -15.63 3.51 -12.51
C TRP A 61 -14.94 3.16 -11.19
N VAL A 62 -14.31 4.18 -10.60
CA VAL A 62 -13.71 4.11 -9.27
C VAL A 62 -14.46 5.03 -8.32
N LEU A 63 -14.79 4.51 -7.14
CA LEU A 63 -15.21 5.27 -5.98
C LEU A 63 -13.99 5.64 -5.11
N THR A 64 -13.88 6.90 -4.71
CA THR A 64 -12.84 7.41 -3.81
C THR A 64 -13.38 8.58 -2.99
N ALA A 65 -12.54 9.21 -2.17
CA ALA A 65 -12.91 10.39 -1.40
C ALA A 65 -12.83 11.67 -2.23
N GLN A 66 -13.66 12.67 -1.93
CA GLN A 66 -13.60 13.97 -2.59
C GLN A 66 -12.29 14.69 -2.26
N HIS A 67 -11.85 14.66 -1.00
CA HIS A 67 -10.62 15.33 -0.59
C HIS A 67 -9.37 14.76 -1.28
N CYS A 68 -9.40 13.48 -1.71
CA CYS A 68 -8.30 12.86 -2.42
C CYS A 68 -8.03 13.52 -3.77
N ILE A 69 -9.06 14.03 -4.43
CA ILE A 69 -8.95 14.62 -5.78
C ILE A 69 -9.10 16.14 -5.79
N ALA A 70 -9.28 16.76 -4.62
CA ALA A 70 -9.49 18.18 -4.49
C ALA A 70 -8.23 18.96 -4.91
N GLY A 71 -8.40 19.88 -5.86
CA GLY A 71 -7.34 20.83 -6.24
C GLY A 71 -6.30 20.30 -7.23
N ASP A 72 -6.44 19.09 -7.76
CA ASP A 72 -5.57 18.57 -8.82
C ASP A 72 -6.25 18.59 -10.21
N SER A 73 -5.46 18.63 -11.27
CA SER A 73 -5.94 18.56 -12.64
C SER A 73 -6.10 17.12 -13.10
N ILE A 74 -7.20 16.82 -13.78
CA ILE A 74 -7.50 15.49 -14.34
C ILE A 74 -6.34 14.94 -15.18
N ALA A 75 -5.61 15.82 -15.88
CA ALA A 75 -4.47 15.46 -16.70
C ALA A 75 -3.30 14.82 -15.92
N ARG A 76 -3.18 15.07 -14.62
CA ARG A 76 -2.15 14.50 -13.75
C ARG A 76 -2.65 13.28 -12.96
N MET A 77 -3.96 13.03 -12.96
CA MET A 77 -4.55 11.95 -12.17
C MET A 77 -4.33 10.59 -12.83
N THR A 78 -3.91 9.62 -12.02
CA THR A 78 -3.73 8.23 -12.44
C THR A 78 -4.38 7.30 -11.42
N VAL A 79 -5.08 6.28 -11.90
CA VAL A 79 -5.57 5.16 -11.09
C VAL A 79 -4.73 3.93 -11.42
N ARG A 80 -4.18 3.26 -10.40
CA ARG A 80 -3.49 1.97 -10.54
C ARG A 80 -4.32 0.84 -9.97
N THR A 81 -4.36 -0.29 -10.69
CA THR A 81 -5.12 -1.49 -10.33
C THR A 81 -4.23 -2.73 -10.36
N GLY A 82 -4.59 -3.77 -9.60
CA GLY A 82 -3.94 -5.09 -9.68
C GLY A 82 -2.52 -5.18 -9.11
N GLY A 83 -2.15 -4.31 -8.16
CA GLY A 83 -0.87 -4.35 -7.46
C GLY A 83 -1.06 -4.19 -5.95
N LEU A 84 -0.31 -4.96 -5.15
CA LEU A 84 -0.32 -4.89 -3.69
C LEU A 84 0.63 -3.80 -3.19
N GLU A 85 1.74 -3.63 -3.90
CA GLU A 85 2.77 -2.66 -3.59
C GLU A 85 2.41 -1.28 -4.15
N ARG A 86 2.79 -0.26 -3.39
CA ARG A 86 2.69 1.13 -3.82
C ARG A 86 3.34 1.34 -5.18
N ASP A 87 2.65 2.08 -6.05
CA ASP A 87 3.07 2.46 -7.40
C ASP A 87 3.25 1.28 -8.40
N HIS A 88 2.87 0.06 -8.01
CA HIS A 88 2.86 -1.13 -8.87
C HIS A 88 1.45 -1.43 -9.44
N GLY A 89 1.40 -2.25 -10.50
CA GLY A 89 0.17 -2.60 -11.21
C GLY A 89 -0.06 -1.79 -12.50
N THR A 90 -1.28 -1.85 -13.02
CA THR A 90 -1.66 -1.20 -14.29
C THR A 90 -2.22 0.20 -14.05
N ALA A 91 -1.58 1.20 -14.64
CA ALA A 91 -1.98 2.60 -14.57
C ALA A 91 -2.97 2.98 -15.68
N LEU A 92 -4.07 3.63 -15.31
CA LEU A 92 -5.10 4.18 -16.19
C LEU A 92 -5.26 5.68 -15.90
N GLY A 93 -5.39 6.47 -16.95
CA GLY A 93 -5.70 7.90 -16.82
C GLY A 93 -7.17 8.12 -16.45
N VAL A 94 -7.44 9.24 -15.80
CA VAL A 94 -8.81 9.68 -15.49
C VAL A 94 -9.38 10.50 -16.65
N LYS A 95 -10.62 10.20 -17.05
CA LYS A 95 -11.38 10.89 -18.09
C LYS A 95 -12.21 12.04 -17.49
N ALA A 96 -12.91 11.78 -16.40
CA ALA A 96 -13.77 12.73 -15.71
C ALA A 96 -13.83 12.46 -14.22
N THR A 97 -14.18 13.49 -13.44
CA THR A 97 -14.39 13.39 -12.00
C THR A 97 -15.77 13.93 -11.64
N TYR A 98 -16.41 13.29 -10.66
CA TYR A 98 -17.73 13.66 -10.15
C TYR A 98 -17.68 13.69 -8.63
N THR A 99 -17.95 14.83 -8.01
CA THR A 99 -17.91 14.98 -6.55
C THR A 99 -19.32 15.14 -5.99
N LYS A 100 -19.52 14.71 -4.75
CA LYS A 100 -20.77 14.93 -4.00
C LYS A 100 -20.55 16.07 -3.00
N PRO A 101 -21.06 17.30 -3.22
CA PRO A 101 -20.66 18.47 -2.41
C PRO A 101 -20.90 18.36 -0.90
N ASP A 102 -21.86 17.55 -0.50
CA ASP A 102 -22.33 17.29 0.86
C ASP A 102 -21.76 15.99 1.47
N ALA A 103 -20.87 15.28 0.76
CA ALA A 103 -20.21 14.07 1.25
C ALA A 103 -18.75 13.99 0.79
N ASP A 104 -17.88 13.35 1.56
CA ASP A 104 -16.50 13.13 1.12
C ASP A 104 -16.40 11.95 0.14
N MET A 105 -17.13 12.04 -0.97
CA MET A 105 -17.28 10.99 -1.97
C MET A 105 -17.09 11.55 -3.37
N ALA A 106 -16.34 10.82 -4.18
CA ALA A 106 -16.14 11.13 -5.59
C ALA A 106 -16.08 9.88 -6.45
N LEU A 107 -16.52 10.02 -7.71
CA LEU A 107 -16.35 9.05 -8.76
C LEU A 107 -15.30 9.52 -9.76
N LEU A 108 -14.46 8.58 -10.21
CA LEU A 108 -13.55 8.76 -11.33
C LEU A 108 -14.01 7.88 -12.48
N GLU A 109 -14.24 8.49 -13.65
CA GLU A 109 -14.40 7.76 -14.90
C GLU A 109 -13.01 7.52 -15.49
N LEU A 110 -12.66 6.27 -15.80
CA LEU A 110 -11.36 5.90 -16.36
C LEU A 110 -11.34 6.06 -17.89
N LYS A 111 -10.16 6.35 -18.46
CA LYS A 111 -9.95 6.41 -19.93
C LYS A 111 -9.98 5.04 -20.62
N GLY A 112 -9.96 3.95 -19.85
CA GLY A 112 -10.01 2.58 -20.33
C GLY A 112 -10.51 1.63 -19.26
N GLU A 113 -10.82 0.40 -19.66
CA GLU A 113 -11.28 -0.65 -18.75
C GLU A 113 -10.12 -1.19 -17.91
N ALA A 114 -10.34 -1.28 -16.60
CA ALA A 114 -9.45 -1.97 -15.69
C ALA A 114 -9.60 -3.49 -15.83
N ALA A 115 -8.46 -4.19 -15.82
CA ALA A 115 -8.44 -5.65 -15.84
C ALA A 115 -8.72 -6.27 -14.44
N ALA A 116 -8.73 -5.45 -13.39
CA ALA A 116 -9.08 -5.89 -12.03
C ALA A 116 -10.58 -6.13 -11.89
N VAL A 117 -10.97 -6.99 -10.93
CA VAL A 117 -12.37 -7.37 -10.72
C VAL A 117 -13.08 -6.30 -9.90
N PRO A 118 -14.15 -5.66 -10.41
CA PRO A 118 -14.92 -4.70 -9.64
C PRO A 118 -15.61 -5.33 -8.43
N VAL A 119 -15.76 -4.56 -7.36
CA VAL A 119 -16.49 -4.96 -6.16
C VAL A 119 -17.89 -4.32 -6.17
N PRO A 120 -18.97 -5.10 -6.00
CA PRO A 120 -20.31 -4.54 -5.95
C PRO A 120 -20.51 -3.70 -4.68
N LEU A 121 -21.36 -2.67 -4.78
CA LEU A 121 -21.85 -1.95 -3.62
C LEU A 121 -22.95 -2.78 -2.95
N ALA A 122 -22.99 -2.76 -1.62
CA ALA A 122 -24.07 -3.39 -0.86
C ALA A 122 -25.41 -2.68 -1.11
N ASP A 123 -26.49 -3.43 -1.00
CA ASP A 123 -27.89 -3.01 -1.10
C ASP A 123 -28.48 -2.49 0.23
#